data_AF-A0A7M3YLC9-F1
#
_entry.id   AF-A0A7M3YLC9-F1
#
_cell.length_a   1.000
_cell.length_b   1.000
_cell.length_c   1.000
_cell.angle_alpha   90.00
_cell.angle_beta   90.00
_cell.angle_gamma   90.00
#
_symmetry.space_group_name_H-M   'P 1'
#
loop_
_entity.id
_entity.type
_entity.pdbx_description
1 polymer ?
#
loop_
_entity_poly.entity_id
_entity_poly.type
_entity_poly.pdbx_seq_one_letter_code
_entity_poly.pdbx_strand_id
1 'polypeptide(L)'
;MAGRGTSLFLVALMLGSLFSALPTSPSIPHQSPHVEPAASLFQGFTTGDNWLDLDNQTIAVPNGFNAMDVYDYSDVGVLINNKSESSKTIGWAFVEARNISHERVFVFNLEGTPTGETINREQFTNFFALPFLEMLNNRSNVSDMNYLVTSKGMPLRVNGGLDKASFDQEFALLGGSYNSSIGGDYWSTHTYGPLTGGDFESFSRQKHGFYLVTRLTGYTVETAL
;
A
#
# COMPACT_ATOMS: atom_id res chain seq x y z
N MET A 1 39.68 53.16 -32.16
CA MET A 1 40.30 52.70 -30.89
C MET A 1 39.47 53.23 -29.74
N ALA A 2 38.63 52.40 -29.11
CA ALA A 2 38.03 52.54 -27.77
C ALA A 2 36.89 51.51 -27.65
N GLY A 3 37.22 50.25 -27.33
CA GLY A 3 36.21 49.18 -27.25
C GLY A 3 36.61 47.94 -26.47
N ARG A 4 37.76 48.00 -25.76
CA ARG A 4 38.26 46.87 -24.94
C ARG A 4 38.26 47.17 -23.43
N GLY A 5 38.10 48.43 -23.03
CA GLY A 5 38.09 48.82 -21.61
C GLY A 5 36.73 48.71 -20.91
N THR A 6 35.62 48.79 -21.67
CA THR A 6 34.26 48.78 -21.10
C THR A 6 33.75 47.37 -20.76
N SER A 7 34.24 46.34 -21.46
CA SER A 7 33.85 44.94 -21.20
C SER A 7 34.50 44.37 -19.92
N LEU A 8 35.75 44.75 -19.62
CA LEU A 8 36.44 44.33 -18.39
C LEU A 8 35.83 44.96 -17.13
N PHE A 9 35.28 46.17 -17.24
CA PHE A 9 34.65 46.87 -16.11
C PHE A 9 33.29 46.25 -15.72
N LEU A 10 32.52 45.78 -16.71
CA LEU A 10 31.23 45.09 -16.48
C LEU A 10 31.42 43.68 -15.88
N VAL A 11 32.49 42.96 -16.27
CA VAL A 11 32.83 41.66 -15.68
C VAL A 11 33.29 41.82 -14.23
N ALA A 12 34.08 42.85 -13.91
CA ALA A 12 34.52 43.12 -12.52
C ALA A 12 33.35 43.49 -11.59
N LEU A 13 32.33 44.20 -12.09
CA LEU A 13 31.15 44.59 -11.32
C LEU A 13 30.22 43.40 -11.02
N MET A 14 30.13 42.42 -11.93
CA MET A 14 29.35 41.19 -11.76
C MET A 14 30.02 40.14 -10.86
N LEU A 15 31.36 40.11 -10.80
CA LEU A 15 32.07 39.24 -9.84
C LEU A 15 32.12 39.82 -8.41
N GLY A 16 32.03 41.14 -8.25
CA GLY A 16 32.00 41.80 -6.93
C GLY A 16 30.69 41.63 -6.14
N SER A 17 29.58 41.38 -6.83
CA SER A 17 28.28 41.13 -6.18
C SER A 17 28.09 39.71 -5.65
N LEU A 18 29.03 38.80 -5.90
CA LEU A 18 28.97 37.41 -5.43
C LEU A 18 29.58 37.19 -4.04
N PHE A 19 30.20 38.22 -3.42
CA PHE A 19 30.89 38.09 -2.14
C PHE A 19 30.29 38.90 -0.97
N SER A 20 29.11 39.51 -1.13
CA SER A 20 28.50 40.34 -0.07
C SER A 20 27.04 39.99 0.19
N ALA A 21 26.76 38.75 0.61
CA ALA A 21 25.54 38.38 1.30
C ALA A 21 25.72 37.03 2.01
N LEU A 22 26.57 36.99 3.03
CA LEU A 22 26.47 35.94 4.04
C LEU A 22 25.36 36.36 5.01
N PRO A 23 24.22 35.66 5.08
CA PRO A 23 23.32 35.83 6.21
C PRO A 23 24.08 35.40 7.47
N THR A 24 24.16 36.28 8.46
CA THR A 24 24.57 35.90 9.81
C THR A 24 23.58 34.88 10.34
N SER A 25 23.98 33.61 10.37
CA SER A 25 23.22 32.55 11.04
C SER A 25 23.01 32.95 12.51
N PRO A 26 21.78 32.90 13.05
CA PRO A 26 21.61 32.93 14.49
C PRO A 26 22.41 31.76 15.07
N SER A 27 23.24 32.02 16.07
CA SER A 27 23.98 31.01 16.81
C SER A 27 23.00 30.13 17.59
N ILE A 28 22.44 29.13 16.92
CA ILE A 28 21.80 27.99 17.57
C ILE A 28 22.96 27.16 18.15
N PRO A 29 22.92 26.81 19.45
CA PRO A 29 23.95 25.94 20.02
C PRO A 29 24.07 24.69 19.17
N HIS A 30 25.29 24.35 18.78
CA HIS A 30 25.62 23.14 18.05
C HIS A 30 25.30 21.93 18.93
N GLN A 31 24.04 21.51 18.93
CA GLN A 31 23.74 20.11 19.19
C GLN A 31 24.29 19.37 17.99
N SER A 32 25.36 18.61 18.22
CA SER A 32 25.81 17.57 17.31
C SER A 32 24.57 16.83 16.81
N PRO A 33 24.46 16.48 15.52
CA PRO A 33 23.38 15.62 15.08
C PRO A 33 23.49 14.37 15.94
N HIS A 34 22.57 14.22 16.89
CA HIS A 34 22.37 12.97 17.57
C HIS A 34 21.91 12.05 16.45
N VAL A 35 22.87 11.32 15.87
CA VAL A 35 22.56 10.17 15.03
C VAL A 35 21.95 9.21 16.01
N GLU A 36 20.62 9.30 16.13
CA GLU A 36 19.80 8.24 16.70
C GLU A 36 20.35 6.94 16.12
N PRO A 37 20.85 6.01 16.96
CA PRO A 37 21.35 4.73 16.48
C PRO A 37 20.29 4.15 15.55
N ALA A 38 20.67 3.54 14.41
CA ALA A 38 19.68 2.88 13.55
C ALA A 38 18.77 1.92 14.36
N ALA A 39 19.27 1.38 15.48
CA ALA A 39 18.51 0.61 16.46
C ALA A 39 17.30 1.33 17.09
N SER A 40 17.30 2.65 17.26
CA SER A 40 16.17 3.42 17.83
C SER A 40 15.12 3.81 16.77
N LEU A 41 15.52 3.96 15.50
CA LEU A 41 14.59 4.18 14.38
C LEU A 41 13.70 2.96 14.10
N PHE A 42 14.16 1.76 14.49
CA PHE A 42 13.47 0.47 14.28
C PHE A 42 13.09 -0.24 15.59
N GLN A 43 13.10 0.48 16.71
CA GLN A 43 12.53 -0.01 17.96
C GLN A 43 11.01 0.03 17.81
N GLY A 44 10.48 -0.97 17.08
CA GLY A 44 9.12 -1.02 16.56
C GLY A 44 8.06 -0.77 17.62
N PHE A 45 6.85 -0.44 17.15
CA PHE A 45 5.63 -0.14 17.91
C PHE A 45 5.60 -0.80 19.30
N THR A 46 6.21 -0.17 20.29
CA THR A 46 6.10 -0.60 21.68
C THR A 46 4.78 -0.04 22.19
N THR A 47 3.89 -0.90 22.68
CA THR A 47 2.78 -0.41 23.49
C THR A 47 3.34 0.11 24.79
N GLY A 48 3.58 1.42 24.85
CA GLY A 48 3.71 2.13 26.13
C GLY A 48 2.41 1.92 26.88
N ASP A 49 2.53 1.35 28.07
CA ASP A 49 1.47 0.79 28.90
C ASP A 49 0.91 -0.52 28.28
N ASN A 50 0.95 -1.61 29.06
CA ASN A 50 0.53 -2.96 28.66
C ASN A 50 -1.01 -3.07 28.48
N TRP A 51 -1.63 -2.12 27.79
CA TRP A 51 -3.07 -2.05 27.55
C TRP A 51 -3.58 -3.25 26.74
N LEU A 52 -2.72 -3.91 25.96
CA LEU A 52 -3.03 -5.13 25.23
C LEU A 52 -2.84 -6.42 26.05
N ASP A 53 -2.39 -6.32 27.31
CA ASP A 53 -2.13 -7.46 28.22
C ASP A 53 -1.36 -8.60 27.54
N LEU A 54 -0.26 -8.25 26.87
CA LEU A 54 0.55 -9.21 26.11
C LEU A 54 1.48 -9.95 27.07
N ASP A 55 1.11 -11.17 27.44
CA ASP A 55 1.78 -11.94 28.49
C ASP A 55 3.25 -12.30 28.19
N ASN A 56 3.68 -12.38 26.90
CA ASN A 56 5.03 -12.86 26.58
C ASN A 56 5.63 -12.48 25.20
N GLN A 57 4.87 -11.91 24.26
CA GLN A 57 5.42 -11.43 22.99
C GLN A 57 4.90 -10.03 22.66
N THR A 58 5.79 -9.06 22.79
CA THR A 58 5.53 -7.64 22.49
C THR A 58 6.22 -7.18 21.20
N ILE A 59 6.84 -8.11 20.46
CA ILE A 59 7.57 -7.83 19.22
C ILE A 59 7.09 -8.76 18.11
N ALA A 60 6.38 -8.20 17.12
CA ALA A 60 5.85 -8.95 15.98
C ALA A 60 6.93 -9.48 15.04
N VAL A 61 8.08 -8.80 14.97
CA VAL A 61 9.26 -9.19 14.18
C VAL A 61 10.48 -9.29 15.11
N PRO A 62 10.76 -10.46 15.69
CA PRO A 62 11.79 -10.60 16.73
C PRO A 62 13.20 -10.20 16.28
N ASN A 63 13.49 -10.31 14.98
CA ASN A 63 14.78 -9.95 14.39
C ASN A 63 14.87 -8.49 13.92
N GLY A 64 13.82 -7.69 14.15
CA GLY A 64 13.71 -6.33 13.64
C GLY A 64 13.41 -6.25 12.13
N PHE A 65 13.34 -5.03 11.60
CA PHE A 65 13.12 -4.78 10.17
C PHE A 65 14.43 -4.35 9.50
N ASN A 66 14.72 -4.87 8.31
CA ASN A 66 15.67 -4.23 7.42
C ASN A 66 14.94 -3.14 6.61
N ALA A 67 15.61 -2.02 6.31
CA ALA A 67 15.06 -1.02 5.39
C ALA A 67 14.66 -1.62 4.04
N MET A 68 15.34 -2.68 3.59
CA MET A 68 14.96 -3.40 2.37
C MET A 68 13.66 -4.20 2.53
N ASP A 69 13.40 -4.75 3.71
CA ASP A 69 12.16 -5.50 4.00
C ASP A 69 10.94 -4.57 4.07
N VAL A 70 11.14 -3.31 4.51
CA VAL A 70 10.07 -2.29 4.57
C VAL A 70 9.57 -1.89 3.18
N TYR A 71 10.42 -1.99 2.16
CA TYR A 71 10.08 -1.70 0.77
C TYR A 71 9.94 -2.96 -0.09
N ASP A 72 9.82 -4.13 0.53
CA ASP A 72 9.59 -5.37 -0.20
C ASP A 72 8.10 -5.52 -0.56
N TYR A 73 7.80 -5.51 -1.85
CA TYR A 73 6.45 -5.75 -2.40
C TYR A 73 6.34 -7.14 -3.02
N SER A 74 7.25 -8.06 -2.67
CA SER A 74 7.32 -9.43 -3.15
C SER A 74 6.26 -10.36 -2.58
N ASP A 75 5.24 -9.87 -1.89
CA ASP A 75 4.04 -10.65 -1.52
C ASP A 75 2.74 -9.87 -1.78
N VAL A 76 2.83 -8.83 -2.62
CA VAL A 76 1.73 -7.92 -2.94
C VAL A 76 1.14 -8.23 -4.31
N GLY A 77 -0.18 -8.43 -4.36
CA GLY A 77 -0.97 -8.49 -5.59
C GLY A 77 -1.72 -7.18 -5.87
N VAL A 78 -1.84 -6.78 -7.13
CA VAL A 78 -2.57 -5.56 -7.53
C VAL A 78 -3.78 -5.91 -8.37
N LEU A 79 -4.93 -5.38 -7.99
CA LEU A 79 -6.22 -5.57 -8.66
C LEU A 79 -6.54 -4.36 -9.54
N ILE A 80 -6.73 -4.60 -10.84
CA ILE A 80 -6.99 -3.54 -11.83
C ILE A 80 -8.29 -3.84 -12.58
N ASN A 81 -9.28 -2.97 -12.47
CA ASN A 81 -10.46 -2.99 -13.32
C ASN A 81 -10.14 -2.29 -14.65
N ASN A 82 -9.92 -3.06 -15.71
CA ASN A 82 -9.55 -2.54 -17.02
C ASN A 82 -10.66 -1.69 -17.68
N LYS A 83 -11.91 -1.81 -17.19
CA LYS A 83 -13.04 -0.99 -17.66
C LYS A 83 -13.12 0.37 -16.95
N SER A 84 -12.32 0.60 -15.90
CA SER A 84 -12.24 1.88 -15.20
C SER A 84 -10.92 2.59 -15.49
N GLU A 85 -10.97 3.77 -16.12
CA GLU A 85 -9.78 4.57 -16.40
C GLU A 85 -9.01 4.91 -15.11
N SER A 86 -9.71 5.29 -14.03
CA SER A 86 -9.07 5.57 -12.75
C SER A 86 -8.33 4.36 -12.19
N SER A 87 -8.93 3.16 -12.28
CA SER A 87 -8.31 1.95 -11.73
C SER A 87 -7.08 1.55 -12.54
N LYS A 88 -7.14 1.68 -13.86
CA LYS A 88 -5.97 1.48 -14.74
C LYS A 88 -4.85 2.45 -14.40
N THR A 89 -5.13 3.75 -14.38
CA THR A 89 -4.10 4.77 -14.17
C THR A 89 -3.41 4.60 -12.82
N ILE A 90 -4.19 4.46 -11.73
CA ILE A 90 -3.63 4.34 -10.38
C ILE A 90 -2.94 2.99 -10.20
N GLY A 91 -3.57 1.90 -10.65
CA GLY A 91 -3.04 0.55 -10.53
C GLY A 91 -1.70 0.39 -11.24
N TRP A 92 -1.59 0.82 -12.49
CA TRP A 92 -0.34 0.74 -13.24
C TRP A 92 0.74 1.65 -12.70
N ALA A 93 0.41 2.88 -12.30
CA ALA A 93 1.38 3.77 -11.66
C ALA A 93 1.96 3.15 -10.38
N PHE A 94 1.13 2.48 -9.57
CA PHE A 94 1.60 1.78 -8.37
C PHE A 94 2.48 0.57 -8.71
N VAL A 95 2.08 -0.24 -9.70
CA VAL A 95 2.88 -1.39 -10.17
C VAL A 95 4.27 -0.93 -10.64
N GLU A 96 4.34 0.14 -11.43
CA GLU A 96 5.60 0.71 -11.93
C GLU A 96 6.45 1.29 -10.78
N ALA A 97 5.84 2.11 -9.92
CA ALA A 97 6.53 2.80 -8.83
C ALA A 97 7.08 1.84 -7.75
N ARG A 98 6.55 0.62 -7.66
CA ARG A 98 6.97 -0.40 -6.67
C ARG A 98 7.59 -1.63 -7.31
N ASN A 99 7.81 -1.62 -8.63
CA ASN A 99 8.41 -2.73 -9.38
C ASN A 99 7.72 -4.08 -9.09
N ILE A 100 6.38 -4.08 -9.07
CA ILE A 100 5.59 -5.29 -8.79
C ILE A 100 5.64 -6.22 -10.00
N SER A 101 5.88 -7.51 -9.75
CA SER A 101 5.87 -8.52 -10.81
C SER A 101 4.53 -8.55 -11.53
N HIS A 102 4.57 -8.59 -12.86
CA HIS A 102 3.36 -8.72 -13.69
C HIS A 102 2.56 -10.00 -13.39
N GLU A 103 3.22 -11.06 -12.89
CA GLU A 103 2.54 -12.28 -12.42
C GLU A 103 1.61 -12.02 -11.22
N ARG A 104 1.76 -10.89 -10.53
CA ARG A 104 0.92 -10.48 -9.39
C ARG A 104 -0.03 -9.33 -9.72
N VAL A 105 -0.17 -9.00 -11.00
CA VAL A 105 -1.15 -8.03 -11.48
C VAL A 105 -2.38 -8.78 -12.02
N PHE A 106 -3.55 -8.52 -11.45
CA PHE A 106 -4.81 -9.16 -11.76
C PHE A 106 -5.71 -8.16 -12.48
N VAL A 107 -5.87 -8.35 -13.79
CA VAL A 107 -6.57 -7.40 -14.66
C VAL A 107 -7.95 -7.95 -15.02
N PHE A 108 -9.00 -7.30 -14.53
CA PHE A 108 -10.39 -7.62 -14.87
C PHE A 108 -10.77 -6.90 -16.15
N ASN A 109 -10.90 -7.65 -17.25
CA ASN A 109 -11.06 -7.10 -18.60
C ASN A 109 -12.31 -7.58 -19.35
N LEU A 110 -13.14 -8.42 -18.73
CA LEU A 110 -14.36 -8.95 -19.34
C LEU A 110 -15.30 -7.81 -19.75
N GLU A 111 -15.98 -8.00 -20.88
CA GLU A 111 -17.02 -7.06 -21.31
C GLU A 111 -18.17 -7.05 -20.29
N GLY A 112 -18.62 -5.86 -19.89
CA GLY A 112 -19.64 -5.70 -18.87
C GLY A 112 -19.13 -5.67 -17.42
N THR A 113 -17.81 -5.77 -17.18
CA THR A 113 -17.26 -5.55 -15.83
C THR A 113 -17.69 -4.17 -15.32
N PRO A 114 -18.40 -4.10 -14.18
CA PRO A 114 -18.96 -2.84 -13.69
C PRO A 114 -17.88 -1.90 -13.15
N THR A 115 -18.13 -0.60 -13.25
CA THR A 115 -17.26 0.48 -12.76
C THR A 115 -17.88 1.29 -11.62
N GLY A 116 -19.13 1.00 -11.28
CA GLY A 116 -19.84 1.66 -10.19
C GLY A 116 -19.33 1.23 -8.81
N GLU A 117 -19.50 2.10 -7.81
CA GLU A 117 -19.09 1.81 -6.43
C GLU A 117 -19.88 0.68 -5.79
N THR A 118 -21.13 0.47 -6.21
CA THR A 118 -22.01 -0.58 -5.68
C THR A 118 -22.36 -1.54 -6.80
N ILE A 119 -22.10 -2.81 -6.58
CA ILE A 119 -22.42 -3.90 -7.50
C ILE A 119 -23.30 -4.93 -6.80
N ASN A 120 -24.03 -5.75 -7.55
CA ASN A 120 -24.77 -6.86 -6.97
C ASN A 120 -23.89 -8.11 -6.80
N ARG A 121 -24.39 -9.13 -6.08
CA ARG A 121 -23.63 -10.37 -5.82
C ARG A 121 -23.27 -11.11 -7.11
N GLU A 122 -24.18 -11.18 -8.08
CA GLU A 122 -23.91 -11.83 -9.36
C GLU A 122 -22.72 -11.15 -10.08
N GLN A 123 -22.70 -9.82 -10.09
CA GLN A 123 -21.62 -9.04 -10.66
C GLN A 123 -20.30 -9.25 -9.92
N PHE A 124 -20.32 -9.31 -8.57
CA PHE A 124 -19.14 -9.62 -7.77
C PHE A 124 -18.55 -10.99 -8.16
N THR A 125 -19.41 -12.00 -8.19
CA THR A 125 -19.00 -13.38 -8.50
C THR A 125 -18.46 -13.51 -9.92
N ASN A 126 -19.19 -13.02 -10.91
CA ASN A 126 -18.91 -13.29 -12.32
C ASN A 126 -17.80 -12.42 -12.90
N PHE A 127 -17.69 -11.16 -12.48
CA PHE A 127 -16.71 -10.22 -13.06
C PHE A 127 -15.43 -10.05 -12.24
N PHE A 128 -15.42 -10.48 -10.98
CA PHE A 128 -14.27 -10.30 -10.09
C PHE A 128 -13.82 -11.59 -9.41
N ALA A 129 -14.69 -12.26 -8.64
CA ALA A 129 -14.27 -13.40 -7.83
C ALA A 129 -13.82 -14.59 -8.68
N LEU A 130 -14.64 -15.04 -9.64
CA LEU A 130 -14.30 -16.18 -10.49
C LEU A 130 -13.08 -15.88 -11.39
N PRO A 131 -13.01 -14.74 -12.10
CA PRO A 131 -11.82 -14.39 -12.88
C PRO A 131 -10.55 -14.31 -12.03
N PHE A 132 -10.63 -13.82 -10.79
CA PHE A 132 -9.49 -13.78 -9.88
C PHE A 132 -9.01 -15.18 -9.50
N LEU A 133 -9.92 -16.07 -9.09
CA LEU A 133 -9.59 -17.45 -8.76
C LEU A 133 -9.03 -18.21 -9.95
N GLU A 134 -9.55 -17.97 -11.15
CA GLU A 134 -9.01 -18.51 -12.40
C GLU A 134 -7.57 -18.03 -12.65
N MET A 135 -7.33 -16.71 -12.55
CA MET A 135 -5.98 -16.14 -12.67
C MET A 135 -5.02 -16.68 -11.63
N LEU A 136 -5.46 -16.90 -10.38
CA LEU A 136 -4.63 -17.50 -9.33
C LEU A 136 -4.23 -18.93 -9.68
N ASN A 137 -5.17 -19.76 -10.11
CA ASN A 137 -4.91 -21.16 -10.45
C ASN A 137 -3.96 -21.31 -11.66
N ASN A 138 -3.93 -20.33 -12.55
CA ASN A 138 -3.09 -20.34 -13.74
C ASN A 138 -1.66 -19.83 -13.50
N ARG A 139 -1.31 -19.44 -12.26
CA ARG A 139 -0.02 -18.83 -11.93
C ARG A 139 0.67 -19.59 -10.81
N SER A 140 1.97 -19.88 -10.97
CA SER A 140 2.75 -20.65 -10.01
C SER A 140 3.32 -19.80 -8.85
N ASN A 141 3.41 -18.48 -9.00
CA ASN A 141 4.16 -17.56 -8.12
C ASN A 141 3.26 -16.58 -7.35
N VAL A 142 2.06 -17.03 -6.98
CA VAL A 142 1.04 -16.22 -6.30
C VAL A 142 0.58 -16.83 -4.97
N SER A 143 1.11 -17.99 -4.59
CA SER A 143 0.71 -18.75 -3.39
C SER A 143 1.26 -18.14 -2.10
N ASP A 144 2.27 -17.29 -2.19
CA ASP A 144 2.92 -16.57 -1.10
C ASP A 144 2.38 -15.14 -0.91
N MET A 145 1.42 -14.70 -1.73
CA MET A 145 0.83 -13.38 -1.59
C MET A 145 0.07 -13.25 -0.27
N ASN A 146 0.36 -12.17 0.47
CA ASN A 146 -0.30 -11.84 1.72
C ASN A 146 -1.21 -10.62 1.59
N TYR A 147 -0.88 -9.71 0.67
CA TYR A 147 -1.56 -8.42 0.53
C TYR A 147 -2.18 -8.26 -0.85
N LEU A 148 -3.34 -7.62 -0.89
CA LEU A 148 -3.97 -7.18 -2.14
C LEU A 148 -4.17 -5.66 -2.11
N VAL A 149 -3.88 -5.04 -3.24
CA VAL A 149 -4.05 -3.60 -3.45
C VAL A 149 -5.17 -3.40 -4.44
N THR A 150 -6.21 -2.68 -4.02
CA THR A 150 -7.28 -2.18 -4.89
C THR A 150 -7.07 -0.69 -5.16
N SER A 151 -7.74 -0.16 -6.18
CA SER A 151 -7.65 1.25 -6.56
C SER A 151 -9.03 1.87 -6.75
N LYS A 152 -9.10 3.21 -6.75
CA LYS A 152 -10.30 3.93 -7.19
C LYS A 152 -10.73 3.43 -8.58
N GLY A 153 -11.99 3.03 -8.71
CA GLY A 153 -12.51 2.41 -9.93
C GLY A 153 -12.75 0.90 -9.80
N MET A 154 -12.25 0.28 -8.73
CA MET A 154 -12.80 -0.97 -8.20
C MET A 154 -14.09 -0.66 -7.41
N PRO A 155 -15.08 -1.58 -7.38
CA PRO A 155 -16.27 -1.43 -6.55
C PRO A 155 -15.90 -1.28 -5.07
N LEU A 156 -16.76 -0.59 -4.30
CA LEU A 156 -16.63 -0.43 -2.85
C LEU A 156 -17.56 -1.39 -2.08
N ARG A 157 -18.73 -1.68 -2.66
CA ARG A 157 -19.83 -2.35 -1.97
C ARG A 157 -20.39 -3.46 -2.85
N VAL A 158 -20.66 -4.59 -2.22
CA VAL A 158 -21.50 -5.65 -2.78
C VAL A 158 -22.86 -5.56 -2.10
N ASN A 159 -23.92 -5.45 -2.90
CA ASN A 159 -25.29 -5.38 -2.44
C ASN A 159 -26.11 -6.49 -3.11
N GLY A 160 -26.25 -7.61 -2.40
CA GLY A 160 -27.06 -8.76 -2.78
C GLY A 160 -28.49 -8.74 -2.20
N GLY A 161 -28.97 -7.61 -1.66
CA GLY A 161 -30.26 -7.51 -0.97
C GLY A 161 -30.08 -7.39 0.54
N LEU A 162 -30.37 -8.45 1.30
CA LEU A 162 -30.09 -8.50 2.75
C LEU A 162 -28.59 -8.57 3.02
N ASP A 163 -27.86 -9.17 2.10
CA ASP A 163 -26.42 -9.33 2.12
C ASP A 163 -25.73 -8.08 1.57
N LYS A 164 -25.06 -7.35 2.46
CA LYS A 164 -24.34 -6.11 2.17
C LYS A 164 -22.96 -6.20 2.76
N ALA A 165 -21.95 -6.14 1.92
CA ALA A 165 -20.57 -6.25 2.33
C ALA A 165 -19.68 -5.23 1.63
N SER A 166 -18.52 -4.96 2.23
CA SER A 166 -17.43 -4.28 1.52
C SER A 166 -16.89 -5.21 0.44
N PHE A 167 -16.64 -4.67 -0.75
CA PHE A 167 -15.97 -5.42 -1.83
C PHE A 167 -14.63 -5.98 -1.34
N ASP A 168 -13.83 -5.18 -0.64
CA ASP A 168 -12.50 -5.58 -0.17
C ASP A 168 -12.57 -6.69 0.87
N GLN A 169 -13.58 -6.66 1.75
CA GLN A 169 -13.76 -7.70 2.76
C GLN A 169 -14.09 -9.04 2.11
N GLU A 170 -15.04 -9.05 1.17
CA GLU A 170 -15.39 -10.26 0.44
C GLU A 170 -14.19 -10.80 -0.36
N PHE A 171 -13.46 -9.89 -1.01
CA PHE A 171 -12.30 -10.23 -1.82
C PHE A 171 -11.15 -10.78 -0.97
N ALA A 172 -10.98 -10.30 0.27
CA ALA A 172 -9.97 -10.79 1.21
C ALA A 172 -10.09 -12.30 1.49
N LEU A 173 -11.31 -12.84 1.43
CA LEU A 173 -11.59 -14.23 1.79
C LEU A 173 -11.39 -15.22 0.62
N LEU A 174 -11.23 -14.70 -0.61
CA LEU A 174 -11.20 -15.53 -1.81
C LEU A 174 -10.03 -16.53 -1.80
N GLY A 175 -10.37 -17.79 -2.04
CA GLY A 175 -9.41 -18.90 -2.11
C GLY A 175 -8.72 -19.22 -0.79
N GLY A 176 -9.18 -18.65 0.33
CA GLY A 176 -8.68 -18.88 1.67
C GLY A 176 -9.56 -19.81 2.50
N SER A 177 -9.25 -19.99 3.79
CA SER A 177 -10.04 -20.84 4.70
C SER A 177 -11.41 -20.26 5.01
N TYR A 178 -11.58 -18.95 4.83
CA TYR A 178 -12.83 -18.22 5.07
C TYR A 178 -13.69 -18.03 3.82
N ASN A 179 -13.35 -18.66 2.69
CA ASN A 179 -14.06 -18.49 1.42
C ASN A 179 -15.56 -18.83 1.52
N SER A 180 -15.96 -19.74 2.42
CA SER A 180 -17.36 -20.09 2.68
C SER A 180 -18.16 -19.01 3.43
N SER A 181 -17.48 -18.02 4.03
CA SER A 181 -18.12 -16.86 4.69
C SER A 181 -18.51 -15.76 3.70
N ILE A 182 -18.09 -15.87 2.43
CA ILE A 182 -18.41 -14.88 1.41
C ILE A 182 -19.92 -14.84 1.21
N GLY A 183 -20.51 -13.67 1.34
CA GLY A 183 -21.95 -13.49 1.31
C GLY A 183 -22.73 -14.17 2.44
N GLY A 184 -22.07 -14.44 3.56
CA GLY A 184 -22.75 -14.82 4.79
C GLY A 184 -23.40 -13.61 5.46
N ASP A 185 -24.49 -13.86 6.18
CA ASP A 185 -25.00 -12.90 7.15
C ASP A 185 -24.06 -12.86 8.38
N TYR A 186 -23.98 -11.69 9.04
CA TYR A 186 -23.15 -11.44 10.24
C TYR A 186 -21.63 -11.40 9.97
N TRP A 187 -20.83 -11.35 11.04
CA TRP A 187 -19.37 -11.26 10.98
C TRP A 187 -18.72 -12.63 11.20
N SER A 188 -17.69 -12.92 10.42
CA SER A 188 -16.74 -14.00 10.73
C SER A 188 -15.61 -13.47 11.61
N THR A 189 -15.04 -14.32 12.45
CA THR A 189 -13.92 -13.98 13.31
C THR A 189 -12.64 -14.67 12.84
N HIS A 190 -11.52 -13.97 13.00
CA HIS A 190 -10.18 -14.52 12.77
C HIS A 190 -9.36 -14.45 14.05
N THR A 191 -8.23 -15.15 14.06
CA THR A 191 -7.30 -15.18 15.19
C THR A 191 -5.99 -14.44 14.90
N TYR A 192 -5.93 -13.61 13.86
CA TYR A 192 -4.77 -12.77 13.61
C TYR A 192 -4.74 -11.54 14.51
N GLY A 193 -3.65 -11.40 15.28
CA GLY A 193 -3.36 -10.23 16.09
C GLY A 193 -3.99 -10.27 17.49
N PRO A 194 -3.42 -9.51 18.44
CA PRO A 194 -3.78 -9.60 19.85
C PRO A 194 -5.18 -9.12 20.18
N LEU A 195 -5.72 -8.18 19.39
CA LEU A 195 -7.08 -7.69 19.56
C LEU A 195 -8.16 -8.73 19.25
N THR A 196 -7.80 -9.84 18.61
CA THR A 196 -8.71 -10.95 18.32
C THR A 196 -8.33 -12.22 19.08
N GLY A 197 -7.52 -12.10 20.14
CA GLY A 197 -7.02 -13.24 20.93
C GLY A 197 -5.92 -14.04 20.25
N GLY A 198 -5.28 -13.47 19.22
CA GLY A 198 -4.12 -14.03 18.52
C GLY A 198 -2.78 -13.60 19.10
N ASP A 199 -1.71 -14.18 18.58
CA ASP A 199 -0.35 -13.76 18.92
C ASP A 199 -0.02 -12.41 18.29
N PHE A 200 0.92 -11.68 18.90
CA PHE A 200 1.51 -10.49 18.30
C PHE A 200 2.62 -10.90 17.33
N GLU A 201 2.26 -11.13 16.06
CA GLU A 201 3.12 -11.70 15.03
C GLU A 201 2.96 -11.01 13.66
N SER A 202 3.91 -11.25 12.75
CA SER A 202 3.75 -10.88 11.34
C SER A 202 2.63 -11.67 10.66
N PHE A 203 1.84 -10.97 9.86
CA PHE A 203 0.79 -11.59 9.07
C PHE A 203 1.34 -12.58 8.03
N SER A 204 0.70 -13.74 7.93
CA SER A 204 0.81 -14.61 6.76
C SER A 204 -0.58 -15.13 6.36
N ARG A 205 -0.92 -15.00 5.09
CA ARG A 205 -2.13 -15.59 4.52
C ARG A 205 -2.14 -17.11 4.68
N GLN A 206 -0.98 -17.77 4.62
CA GLN A 206 -0.92 -19.23 4.76
C GLN A 206 -1.35 -19.68 6.17
N LYS A 207 -1.03 -18.87 7.19
CA LYS A 207 -1.43 -19.13 8.58
C LYS A 207 -2.89 -18.72 8.84
N HIS A 208 -3.27 -17.53 8.38
CA HIS A 208 -4.55 -16.93 8.76
C HIS A 208 -5.66 -17.08 7.71
N GLY A 209 -5.36 -17.51 6.49
CA GLY A 209 -6.34 -17.94 5.50
C GLY A 209 -7.18 -16.83 4.85
N PHE A 210 -6.71 -15.59 4.87
CA PHE A 210 -7.29 -14.46 4.12
C PHE A 210 -6.17 -13.52 3.63
N TYR A 211 -6.49 -12.55 2.77
CA TYR A 211 -5.59 -11.47 2.36
C TYR A 211 -5.81 -10.21 3.21
N LEU A 212 -4.75 -9.45 3.47
CA LEU A 212 -4.90 -8.08 3.92
C LEU A 212 -5.11 -7.18 2.69
N VAL A 213 -6.26 -6.50 2.63
CA VAL A 213 -6.63 -5.67 1.47
C VAL A 213 -6.50 -4.20 1.82
N THR A 214 -5.81 -3.44 0.97
CA THR A 214 -5.71 -1.99 1.06
C THR A 214 -6.19 -1.33 -0.23
N ARG A 215 -6.72 -0.11 -0.13
CA ARG A 215 -7.22 0.65 -1.28
C ARG A 215 -6.43 1.94 -1.48
N LEU A 216 -5.87 2.10 -2.68
CA LEU A 216 -5.33 3.37 -3.18
C LEU A 216 -6.47 4.23 -3.71
N THR A 217 -6.88 5.22 -2.93
CA THR A 217 -8.02 6.07 -3.29
C THR A 217 -7.77 7.53 -2.93
N GLY A 218 -8.46 8.40 -3.67
CA GLY A 218 -8.49 9.83 -3.50
C GLY A 218 -9.75 10.39 -4.15
N TYR A 219 -10.05 11.67 -3.91
CA TYR A 219 -11.18 12.32 -4.57
C TYR A 219 -10.98 12.35 -6.09
N THR A 220 -9.75 12.62 -6.53
CA THR A 220 -9.31 12.58 -7.93
C THR A 220 -8.22 11.52 -8.14
N VAL A 221 -7.93 11.18 -9.39
CA VAL A 221 -6.79 10.31 -9.74
C VAL A 221 -5.48 10.94 -9.28
N GLU A 222 -5.30 12.25 -9.47
CA GLU A 222 -4.10 12.97 -9.05
C GLU A 222 -3.86 12.91 -7.54
N THR A 223 -4.92 12.98 -6.72
CA THR A 223 -4.79 12.84 -5.26
C THR A 223 -4.53 11.40 -4.79
N ALA A 224 -4.67 10.42 -5.68
CA ALA A 224 -4.48 9.00 -5.38
C ALA A 224 -3.13 8.43 -5.86
N LEU A 225 -2.38 9.22 -6.63
CA LEU A 225 -1.02 8.94 -7.09
C LEU A 225 0.00 9.50 -6.11
#